data_AF-A0A5J4UFB7-F1
#
_entry.id   AF-A0A5J4UFB7-F1
#
_cell.length_a   1.000
_cell.length_b   1.000
_cell.length_c   1.000
_cell.angle_alpha   90.00
_cell.angle_beta   90.00
_cell.angle_gamma   90.00
#
_symmetry.space_group_name_H-M   'P 1'
#
loop_
_entity.id
_entity.type
_entity.pdbx_description
1 polymer ?
#
loop_
_entity_poly.entity_id
_entity_poly.type
_entity_poly.pdbx_seq_one_letter_code
_entity_poly.pdbx_strand_id
1 'polypeptide(L)'
;MGQGNSITSSTNRVTTETYQESQEGMSLINSLDSARLAKLEVVHRTERDYKTEDMLRREGSKDGEKLFRQLLQARGLSSNAVDRVISNWSSQWRTHIAGLTLLAGYLKRINQQLEYLLNLEQPQIFTENYLEDVINQKCSDNSVKNQRCALAVLLKFMGYPDQQINSDQQRRAIAATLVMVFTVARLAELH
;
A
#
# COMPACT_ATOMS: atom_id res chain seq x y z
N MET A 1 45.29 -25.18 -73.44
CA MET A 1 45.24 -23.95 -74.26
C MET A 1 44.14 -24.11 -75.29
N GLY A 2 43.46 -23.02 -75.67
CA GLY A 2 42.33 -23.03 -76.60
C GLY A 2 41.42 -21.83 -76.35
N GLN A 3 41.59 -20.77 -77.15
CA GLN A 3 40.76 -19.56 -77.13
C GLN A 3 39.78 -19.57 -78.31
N GLY A 4 38.65 -18.87 -78.18
CA GLY A 4 37.71 -18.62 -79.28
C GLY A 4 36.49 -17.83 -78.82
N ASN A 5 36.42 -16.54 -79.16
CA ASN A 5 35.31 -15.63 -78.81
C ASN A 5 34.51 -15.22 -80.06
N SER A 6 33.22 -14.90 -79.88
CA SER A 6 32.54 -13.63 -80.30
C SER A 6 31.17 -13.78 -81.01
N ILE A 7 30.21 -12.93 -80.58
CA ILE A 7 29.26 -12.12 -81.40
C ILE A 7 28.38 -12.88 -82.44
N THR A 8 27.04 -12.85 -82.44
CA THR A 8 25.94 -12.20 -81.64
C THR A 8 24.65 -13.09 -81.76
N SER A 9 23.37 -12.76 -81.52
CA SER A 9 22.61 -11.50 -81.40
C SER A 9 21.25 -11.68 -80.66
N SER A 10 20.44 -10.61 -80.62
CA SER A 10 19.15 -10.47 -79.91
C SER A 10 18.00 -11.36 -80.41
N THR A 11 17.08 -11.70 -79.50
CA THR A 11 15.64 -11.35 -79.61
C THR A 11 14.96 -11.45 -78.24
N ASN A 12 14.21 -10.43 -77.84
CA ASN A 12 13.43 -10.43 -76.60
C ASN A 12 12.17 -11.30 -76.72
N ARG A 13 11.77 -11.96 -75.64
CA ARG A 13 10.36 -12.32 -75.43
C ARG A 13 9.97 -12.15 -73.97
N VAL A 14 9.04 -11.22 -73.72
CA VAL A 14 8.49 -10.95 -72.40
C VAL A 14 7.38 -11.97 -72.11
N THR A 15 7.46 -12.62 -70.96
CA THR A 15 6.30 -13.22 -70.28
C THR A 15 6.40 -12.83 -68.80
N THR A 16 5.46 -12.00 -68.34
CA THR A 16 5.38 -11.58 -66.93
C THR A 16 4.44 -12.48 -66.16
N GLU A 17 4.95 -13.29 -65.24
CA GLU A 17 4.14 -14.02 -64.25
C GLU A 17 4.51 -13.54 -62.83
N THR A 18 3.80 -12.48 -62.44
CA THR A 18 3.42 -12.07 -61.08
C THR A 18 4.13 -12.74 -59.89
N TYR A 19 5.16 -12.06 -59.36
CA TYR A 19 5.69 -12.32 -58.03
C TYR A 19 4.74 -11.73 -56.97
N GLN A 20 4.05 -12.57 -56.20
CA GLN A 20 3.04 -12.12 -55.21
C GLN A 20 3.41 -12.50 -53.75
N GLU A 21 4.68 -12.83 -53.50
CA GLU A 21 5.18 -13.39 -52.24
C GLU A 21 6.01 -12.37 -51.42
N SER A 22 5.47 -11.18 -51.16
CA SER A 22 6.20 -10.13 -50.41
C SER A 22 5.38 -9.30 -49.41
N GLN A 23 4.08 -9.11 -49.64
CA GLN A 23 3.27 -8.24 -48.77
C GLN A 23 2.91 -8.89 -47.42
N GLU A 24 2.51 -10.16 -47.39
CA GLU A 24 2.16 -10.84 -46.14
C GLU A 24 3.37 -11.08 -45.23
N GLY A 25 4.51 -11.47 -45.80
CA GLY A 25 5.76 -11.65 -45.06
C GLY A 25 6.24 -10.36 -44.38
N MET A 26 6.25 -9.22 -45.09
CA MET A 26 6.59 -7.93 -44.50
C MET A 26 5.57 -7.48 -43.44
N SER A 27 4.28 -7.74 -43.65
CA SER A 27 3.23 -7.46 -42.66
C SER A 27 3.45 -8.22 -41.35
N LEU A 28 3.76 -9.53 -41.44
CA LEU A 28 4.02 -10.37 -40.28
C LEU A 28 5.30 -9.97 -39.51
N ILE A 29 6.37 -9.60 -40.20
CA ILE A 29 7.62 -9.13 -39.55
C ILE A 29 7.36 -7.81 -38.80
N ASN A 30 6.74 -6.82 -39.46
CA ASN A 30 6.41 -5.54 -38.85
C ASN A 30 5.43 -5.69 -37.68
N SER A 31 4.46 -6.62 -37.77
CA SER A 31 3.53 -6.96 -36.70
C SER A 31 4.23 -7.64 -35.51
N LEU A 32 5.16 -8.56 -35.78
CA LEU A 32 5.95 -9.25 -34.76
C LEU A 32 6.84 -8.27 -33.98
N ASP A 33 7.55 -7.37 -34.67
CA ASP A 33 8.38 -6.37 -33.99
C ASP A 33 7.55 -5.29 -33.29
N SER A 34 6.38 -4.90 -33.83
CA SER A 34 5.40 -4.06 -33.11
C SER A 34 4.91 -4.74 -31.82
N ALA A 35 4.61 -6.04 -31.86
CA ALA A 35 4.20 -6.81 -30.69
C ALA A 35 5.34 -7.01 -29.67
N ARG A 36 6.61 -7.04 -30.12
CA ARG A 36 7.79 -7.05 -29.24
C ARG A 36 8.01 -5.69 -28.59
N LEU A 37 7.86 -4.60 -29.35
CA LEU A 37 7.94 -3.23 -28.84
C LEU A 37 6.86 -2.96 -27.79
N ALA A 38 5.62 -3.35 -28.07
CA ALA A 38 4.50 -3.22 -27.12
C ALA A 38 4.72 -4.05 -25.85
N LYS A 39 5.25 -5.28 -25.95
CA LYS A 39 5.62 -6.10 -24.78
C LYS A 39 6.73 -5.44 -23.96
N LEU A 40 7.76 -4.89 -24.61
CA LEU A 40 8.86 -4.19 -23.95
C LEU A 40 8.36 -2.92 -23.23
N GLU A 41 7.47 -2.15 -23.87
CA GLU A 41 6.88 -0.96 -23.28
C GLU A 41 5.99 -1.29 -22.08
N VAL A 42 5.18 -2.36 -22.16
CA VAL A 42 4.37 -2.87 -21.04
C VAL A 42 5.25 -3.33 -19.87
N VAL A 43 6.38 -4.02 -20.13
CA VAL A 43 7.35 -4.39 -19.09
C VAL A 43 8.01 -3.16 -18.46
N HIS A 44 8.47 -2.20 -19.26
CA HIS A 44 9.02 -0.94 -18.74
C HIS A 44 7.98 -0.03 -18.09
N ARG A 45 6.68 -0.24 -18.34
CA ARG A 45 5.59 0.41 -17.60
C ARG A 45 5.44 -0.26 -16.23
N THR A 46 5.17 -1.57 -16.19
CA THR A 46 4.97 -2.29 -14.92
C THR A 46 6.19 -2.30 -14.00
N GLU A 47 7.41 -2.26 -14.53
CA GLU A 47 8.63 -2.12 -13.71
C GLU A 47 8.78 -0.72 -13.10
N ARG A 48 8.39 0.35 -13.83
CA ARG A 48 8.30 1.71 -13.27
C ARG A 48 7.20 1.82 -12.23
N ASP A 49 6.04 1.21 -12.48
CA ASP A 49 4.91 1.20 -11.57
C ASP A 49 5.27 0.47 -10.27
N TYR A 50 5.87 -0.73 -10.37
CA TYR A 50 6.40 -1.50 -9.24
C TYR A 50 7.46 -0.71 -8.45
N LYS A 51 8.41 -0.05 -9.14
CA LYS A 51 9.44 0.77 -8.50
C LYS A 51 8.86 2.00 -7.80
N THR A 52 7.76 2.55 -8.32
CA THR A 52 7.04 3.67 -7.71
C THR A 52 6.26 3.23 -6.47
N GLU A 53 5.53 2.10 -6.54
CA GLU A 53 4.87 1.48 -5.38
C GLU A 53 5.87 1.09 -4.27
N ASP A 54 7.01 0.50 -4.62
CA ASP A 54 8.04 0.16 -3.64
C ASP A 54 8.77 1.41 -3.08
N MET A 55 8.91 2.49 -3.85
CA MET A 55 9.32 3.79 -3.33
C MET A 55 8.27 4.36 -2.36
N LEU A 56 6.99 4.37 -2.71
CA LEU A 56 5.90 4.86 -1.84
C LEU A 56 5.78 4.02 -0.56
N ARG A 57 5.95 2.70 -0.62
CA ARG A 57 6.05 1.82 0.55
C ARG A 57 7.26 2.15 1.42
N ARG A 58 8.44 2.37 0.82
CA ARG A 58 9.66 2.77 1.55
C ARG A 58 9.58 4.18 2.11
N GLU A 59 8.84 5.09 1.48
CA GLU A 59 8.57 6.46 1.94
C GLU A 59 7.60 6.44 3.13
N GLY A 60 6.44 5.79 2.99
CA GLY A 60 5.46 5.65 4.05
C GLY A 60 6.04 4.98 5.30
N SER A 61 6.89 3.96 5.12
CA SER A 61 7.61 3.31 6.21
C SER A 61 8.45 4.28 7.06
N LYS A 62 8.93 5.41 6.50
CA LYS A 62 9.66 6.44 7.26
C LYS A 62 8.73 7.22 8.19
N ASP A 63 7.51 7.53 7.76
CA ASP A 63 6.53 8.27 8.57
C ASP A 63 6.10 7.46 9.80
N GLY A 64 5.86 6.16 9.65
CA GLY A 64 5.57 5.26 10.76
C GLY A 64 6.74 5.13 11.75
N GLU A 65 7.97 4.96 11.25
CA GLU A 65 9.17 4.85 12.10
C GLU A 65 9.50 6.18 12.80
N LYS A 66 9.38 7.30 12.09
CA LYS A 66 9.52 8.65 12.64
C LYS A 66 8.52 8.90 13.77
N LEU A 67 7.25 8.58 13.55
CA LEU A 67 6.19 8.71 14.57
C LEU A 67 6.52 7.87 15.81
N PHE A 68 6.92 6.61 15.63
CA PHE A 68 7.32 5.74 16.74
C PHE A 68 8.52 6.33 17.53
N ARG A 69 9.60 6.69 16.83
CA ARG A 69 10.81 7.25 17.45
C ARG A 69 10.53 8.54 18.21
N GLN A 70 9.83 9.49 17.60
CA GLN A 70 9.54 10.78 18.23
C GLN A 70 8.68 10.64 19.49
N LEU A 71 7.65 9.79 19.47
CA LEU A 71 6.75 9.61 20.62
C LEU A 71 7.45 8.93 21.81
N LEU A 72 8.27 7.91 21.55
CA LEU A 72 9.04 7.25 22.61
C LEU A 72 10.13 8.18 23.17
N GLN A 73 10.79 8.96 22.32
CA GLN A 73 11.79 9.96 22.75
C GLN A 73 11.16 11.10 23.57
N ALA A 74 9.97 11.59 23.17
CA ALA A 74 9.22 12.58 23.93
C ALA A 74 8.67 12.03 25.27
N ARG A 75 8.48 10.71 25.39
CA ARG A 75 8.22 10.00 26.66
C ARG A 75 9.50 9.63 27.44
N GLY A 76 10.67 10.12 27.02
CA GLY A 76 11.93 10.04 27.75
C GLY A 76 12.85 8.87 27.40
N LEU A 77 12.52 8.04 26.41
CA LEU A 77 13.41 6.95 25.98
C LEU A 77 14.58 7.50 25.15
N SER A 78 15.81 7.17 25.53
CA SER A 78 17.00 7.49 24.73
C SER A 78 16.97 6.76 23.38
N SER A 79 17.62 7.30 22.32
CA SER A 79 17.64 6.64 21.00
C SER A 79 18.13 5.20 21.13
N ASN A 80 19.21 4.96 21.87
CA ASN A 80 19.76 3.61 22.10
C ASN A 80 18.75 2.63 22.73
N ALA A 81 17.77 3.12 23.52
CA ALA A 81 16.68 2.29 24.03
C ALA A 81 15.62 2.01 22.95
N VAL A 82 15.25 3.02 22.16
CA VAL A 82 14.33 2.87 21.02
C VAL A 82 14.91 1.92 19.96
N ASP A 83 16.17 2.06 19.59
CA ASP A 83 16.87 1.19 18.64
C ASP A 83 16.94 -0.26 19.13
N ARG A 84 17.08 -0.48 20.45
CA ARG A 84 16.95 -1.82 21.07
C ARG A 84 15.54 -2.39 20.92
N VAL A 85 14.50 -1.62 21.22
CA VAL A 85 13.09 -2.04 21.03
C VAL A 85 12.82 -2.43 19.58
N ILE A 86 13.27 -1.61 18.63
CA ILE A 86 13.15 -1.86 17.19
C ILE A 86 13.86 -3.16 16.79
N SER A 87 15.12 -3.33 17.19
CA SER A 87 15.90 -4.53 16.86
C SER A 87 15.26 -5.83 17.39
N ASN A 88 14.60 -5.76 18.55
CA ASN A 88 13.96 -6.90 19.20
C ASN A 88 12.67 -7.36 18.49
N TRP A 89 12.08 -6.53 17.63
CA TRP A 89 10.82 -6.85 16.94
C TRP A 89 10.98 -7.46 15.54
N SER A 90 12.20 -7.61 15.04
CA SER A 90 12.56 -8.42 13.86
C SER A 90 11.54 -8.36 12.69
N SER A 91 10.79 -9.43 12.44
CA SER A 91 9.78 -9.49 11.36
C SER A 91 8.50 -8.71 11.66
N GLN A 92 8.11 -8.60 12.94
CA GLN A 92 6.92 -7.86 13.39
C GLN A 92 7.07 -6.35 13.19
N TRP A 93 8.30 -5.82 13.25
CA TRP A 93 8.59 -4.40 13.03
C TRP A 93 7.99 -3.87 11.72
N ARG A 94 8.14 -4.62 10.61
CA ARG A 94 7.59 -4.21 9.30
C ARG A 94 6.07 -4.10 9.31
N THR A 95 5.38 -4.99 10.02
CA THR A 95 3.92 -4.99 10.16
C THR A 95 3.45 -3.85 11.06
N HIS A 96 4.13 -3.60 12.17
CA HIS A 96 3.81 -2.48 13.05
C HIS A 96 4.04 -1.13 12.35
N ILE A 97 5.16 -0.95 11.64
CA ILE A 97 5.45 0.28 10.90
C ILE A 97 4.43 0.55 9.78
N ALA A 98 4.01 -0.47 9.04
CA ALA A 98 2.92 -0.31 8.06
C ALA A 98 1.62 0.20 8.74
N GLY A 99 1.32 -0.26 9.95
CA GLY A 99 0.19 0.27 10.73
C GLY A 99 0.40 1.69 11.23
N LEU A 100 1.59 2.03 11.75
CA LEU A 100 1.91 3.37 12.23
C LEU A 100 2.02 4.41 11.11
N THR A 101 2.32 3.99 9.88
CA THR A 101 2.24 4.82 8.67
C THR A 101 0.80 5.30 8.43
N LEU A 102 -0.17 4.39 8.57
CA LEU A 102 -1.59 4.70 8.36
C LEU A 102 -2.15 5.55 9.51
N LEU A 103 -1.67 5.34 10.74
CA LEU A 103 -1.91 6.23 11.89
C LEU A 103 -1.35 7.65 11.67
N ALA A 104 -0.13 7.78 11.12
CA ALA A 104 0.43 9.09 10.75
C ALA A 104 -0.41 9.78 9.65
N GLY A 105 -0.99 9.00 8.73
CA GLY A 105 -1.99 9.47 7.77
C GLY A 105 -3.29 9.93 8.43
N TYR A 106 -3.78 9.21 9.45
CA TYR A 106 -4.98 9.58 10.22
C TYR A 106 -4.81 10.91 10.95
N LEU A 107 -3.70 11.10 11.67
CA LEU A 107 -3.41 12.38 12.35
C LEU A 107 -3.48 13.56 11.38
N LYS A 108 -2.89 13.42 10.18
CA LYS A 108 -2.99 14.43 9.11
C LYS A 108 -4.44 14.66 8.65
N ARG A 109 -5.26 13.61 8.51
CA ARG A 109 -6.70 13.74 8.15
C ARG A 109 -7.51 14.51 9.21
N ILE A 110 -7.25 14.27 10.50
CA ILE A 110 -7.95 14.96 11.60
C ILE A 110 -7.28 16.28 12.01
N ASN A 111 -6.30 16.77 11.24
CA ASN A 111 -5.51 17.98 11.50
C ASN A 111 -4.87 18.02 12.90
N GLN A 112 -4.34 16.89 13.35
CA GLN A 112 -3.60 16.76 14.62
C GLN A 112 -2.11 16.49 14.38
N GLN A 113 -1.28 16.93 15.31
CA GLN A 113 0.17 16.64 15.33
C GLN A 113 0.47 15.44 16.25
N LEU A 114 1.72 14.99 16.33
CA LEU A 114 2.08 13.82 17.16
C LEU A 114 1.93 14.11 18.67
N GLU A 115 2.04 15.38 19.05
CA GLU A 115 1.89 15.89 20.41
C GLU A 115 0.47 15.67 20.97
N TYR A 116 -0.53 15.51 20.11
CA TYR A 116 -1.88 15.08 20.49
C TYR A 116 -1.87 13.67 21.10
N LEU A 117 -1.09 12.74 20.52
CA LEU A 117 -0.94 11.38 21.07
C LEU A 117 -0.23 11.36 22.41
N LEU A 118 0.64 12.35 22.69
CA LEU A 118 1.33 12.45 23.98
C LEU A 118 0.38 12.83 25.13
N ASN A 119 -0.78 13.42 24.83
CA ASN A 119 -1.67 14.03 25.83
C ASN A 119 -3.12 13.49 25.73
N LEU A 120 -3.30 12.23 25.30
CA LEU A 120 -4.61 11.59 25.26
C LEU A 120 -5.17 11.38 26.66
N GLU A 121 -6.17 12.16 27.05
CA GLU A 121 -6.99 11.94 28.26
C GLU A 121 -7.77 10.61 28.18
N GLN A 122 -8.19 10.22 26.98
CA GLN A 122 -9.03 9.05 26.73
C GLN A 122 -8.53 8.22 25.53
N PRO A 123 -7.45 7.42 25.70
CA PRO A 123 -6.88 6.58 24.64
C PRO A 123 -7.90 5.63 24.00
N GLN A 124 -8.91 5.18 24.76
CA GLN A 124 -10.01 4.37 24.24
C GLN A 124 -10.81 5.09 23.15
N ILE A 125 -11.19 6.36 23.34
CA ILE A 125 -11.99 7.11 22.35
C ILE A 125 -11.15 7.38 21.10
N PHE A 126 -9.87 7.75 21.27
CA PHE A 126 -8.95 7.89 20.13
C PHE A 126 -8.83 6.58 19.33
N THR A 127 -8.71 5.46 20.04
CA THR A 127 -8.61 4.12 19.42
C THR A 127 -9.86 3.77 18.63
N GLU A 128 -11.07 4.03 19.15
CA GLU A 128 -12.30 3.79 18.38
C GLU A 128 -12.42 4.70 17.16
N ASN A 129 -12.19 6.01 17.31
CA ASN A 129 -12.31 6.97 16.22
C ASN A 129 -11.31 6.69 15.08
N TYR A 130 -10.11 6.20 15.40
CA TYR A 130 -9.14 5.72 14.41
C TYR A 130 -9.61 4.43 13.72
N LEU A 131 -10.11 3.47 14.47
CA LEU A 131 -10.56 2.18 13.90
C LEU A 131 -11.78 2.35 13.00
N GLU A 132 -12.67 3.30 13.32
CA GLU A 132 -13.80 3.69 12.46
C GLU A 132 -13.32 4.30 11.14
N ASP A 133 -12.35 5.21 11.16
CA ASP A 133 -11.70 5.76 9.95
C ASP A 133 -11.03 4.66 9.08
N VAL A 134 -10.39 3.68 9.72
CA VAL A 134 -9.77 2.52 9.05
C VAL A 134 -10.80 1.58 8.43
N ILE A 135 -11.95 1.36 9.07
CA ILE A 135 -13.07 0.56 8.54
C ILE A 135 -13.72 1.30 7.35
N ASN A 136 -13.96 2.59 7.47
CA ASN A 136 -14.55 3.41 6.39
C ASN A 136 -13.63 3.52 5.15
N GLN A 137 -12.31 3.38 5.32
CA GLN A 137 -11.35 3.20 4.22
C GLN A 137 -11.42 1.82 3.54
N LYS A 138 -12.35 0.94 3.93
CA LYS A 138 -12.55 -0.41 3.38
C LYS A 138 -11.31 -1.30 3.51
N CYS A 139 -10.54 -1.12 4.59
CA CYS A 139 -9.44 -2.01 4.93
C CYS A 139 -9.91 -3.44 5.17
N SER A 140 -9.13 -4.43 4.73
CA SER A 140 -9.40 -5.84 5.06
C SER A 140 -9.20 -6.13 6.55
N ASP A 141 -9.91 -7.12 7.09
CA ASP A 141 -9.81 -7.56 8.50
C ASP A 141 -8.39 -7.69 9.03
N ASN A 142 -7.47 -8.26 8.23
CA ASN A 142 -6.07 -8.39 8.63
C ASN A 142 -5.35 -7.04 8.68
N SER A 143 -5.69 -6.10 7.80
CA SER A 143 -5.19 -4.71 7.88
C SER A 143 -5.74 -4.01 9.13
N VAL A 144 -7.04 -4.15 9.44
CA VAL A 144 -7.67 -3.60 10.65
C VAL A 144 -7.03 -4.18 11.92
N LYS A 145 -6.78 -5.49 11.96
CA LYS A 145 -6.10 -6.18 13.08
C LYS A 145 -4.65 -5.72 13.24
N ASN A 146 -3.90 -5.61 12.14
CA ASN A 146 -2.52 -5.12 12.16
C ASN A 146 -2.42 -3.66 12.63
N GLN A 147 -3.34 -2.79 12.18
CA GLN A 147 -3.41 -1.38 12.60
C GLN A 147 -3.80 -1.23 14.07
N ARG A 148 -4.81 -1.98 14.55
CA ARG A 148 -5.17 -2.06 15.99
C ARG A 148 -3.97 -2.51 16.82
N CYS A 149 -3.27 -3.55 16.40
CA CYS A 149 -2.10 -4.08 17.09
C CYS A 149 -0.94 -3.07 17.13
N ALA A 150 -0.64 -2.40 16.01
CA ALA A 150 0.39 -1.36 15.95
C ALA A 150 0.10 -0.17 16.88
N LEU A 151 -1.14 0.33 16.88
CA LEU A 151 -1.56 1.39 17.81
C LEU A 151 -1.50 0.94 19.27
N ALA A 152 -2.01 -0.26 19.57
CA ALA A 152 -1.98 -0.81 20.93
C ALA A 152 -0.56 -0.93 21.49
N VAL A 153 0.37 -1.43 20.66
CA VAL A 153 1.80 -1.53 21.00
C VAL A 153 2.40 -0.13 21.22
N LEU A 154 2.14 0.84 20.34
CA LEU A 154 2.61 2.22 20.53
C LEU A 154 2.09 2.83 21.84
N LEU A 155 0.79 2.79 22.09
CA LEU A 155 0.16 3.36 23.29
C LEU A 155 0.74 2.75 24.58
N LYS A 156 1.04 1.44 24.57
CA LYS A 156 1.71 0.75 25.68
C LYS A 156 3.12 1.30 25.95
N PHE A 157 3.92 1.57 24.92
CA PHE A 157 5.23 2.21 25.08
C PHE A 157 5.17 3.68 25.50
N MET A 158 4.06 4.35 25.21
CA MET A 158 3.77 5.68 25.73
C MET A 158 3.31 5.64 27.20
N GLY A 159 3.04 4.47 27.76
CA GLY A 159 2.64 4.29 29.16
C GLY A 159 1.12 4.28 29.40
N TYR A 160 0.30 4.17 28.35
CA TYR A 160 -1.14 3.96 28.51
C TYR A 160 -1.45 2.49 28.86
N PRO A 161 -2.35 2.22 29.83
CA PRO A 161 -2.62 0.87 30.31
C PRO A 161 -3.46 0.04 29.33
N ASP A 162 -3.17 -1.27 29.23
CA ASP A 162 -3.85 -2.21 28.31
C ASP A 162 -5.39 -2.19 28.42
N GLN A 163 -5.93 -1.90 29.61
CA GLN A 163 -7.37 -1.80 29.89
C GLN A 163 -8.06 -0.65 29.12
N GLN A 164 -7.35 0.41 28.74
CA GLN A 164 -7.86 1.50 27.90
C GLN A 164 -7.70 1.23 26.39
N ILE A 165 -7.06 0.12 26.03
CA ILE A 165 -6.62 -0.16 24.65
C ILE A 165 -7.44 -1.31 24.05
N ASN A 166 -7.69 -2.38 24.81
CA ASN A 166 -8.48 -3.54 24.36
C ASN A 166 -9.91 -3.49 24.93
N SER A 167 -10.72 -2.62 24.32
CA SER A 167 -12.05 -2.23 24.76
C SER A 167 -13.16 -3.29 24.63
N ASP A 168 -12.92 -4.54 24.24
CA ASP A 168 -13.99 -5.52 23.90
C ASP A 168 -15.04 -5.73 25.00
N GLN A 169 -14.64 -5.70 26.27
CA GLN A 169 -15.55 -5.75 27.42
C GLN A 169 -16.40 -4.47 27.53
N GLN A 170 -15.79 -3.32 27.21
CA GLN A 170 -16.34 -1.98 27.33
C GLN A 170 -17.23 -1.61 26.13
N ARG A 171 -16.90 -2.05 24.91
CA ARG A 171 -17.76 -2.03 23.71
C ARG A 171 -19.08 -2.74 23.99
N ARG A 172 -19.02 -3.95 24.55
CA ARG A 172 -20.22 -4.73 24.92
C ARG A 172 -21.07 -3.99 25.95
N ALA A 173 -20.45 -3.39 26.97
CA ALA A 173 -21.15 -2.58 27.96
C ALA A 173 -21.83 -1.35 27.35
N ILE A 174 -21.10 -0.53 26.58
CA ILE A 174 -21.62 0.68 25.93
C ILE A 174 -22.74 0.34 24.94
N ALA A 175 -22.56 -0.70 24.11
CA ALA A 175 -23.60 -1.14 23.17
C ALA A 175 -24.87 -1.62 23.91
N ALA A 176 -24.73 -2.39 24.99
CA ALA A 176 -25.86 -2.79 25.82
C ALA A 176 -26.57 -1.58 26.47
N THR A 177 -25.82 -0.61 27.00
CA THR A 177 -26.39 0.63 27.55
C THR A 177 -27.15 1.43 26.50
N LEU A 178 -26.58 1.63 25.30
CA LEU A 178 -27.23 2.34 24.21
C LEU A 178 -28.51 1.63 23.74
N VAL A 179 -28.47 0.31 23.58
CA VAL A 179 -29.66 -0.49 23.25
C VAL A 179 -30.74 -0.34 24.32
N MET A 180 -30.40 -0.45 25.61
CA MET A 180 -31.37 -0.25 26.70
C MET A 180 -31.97 1.15 26.68
N VAL A 181 -31.17 2.21 26.50
CA VAL A 181 -31.65 3.60 26.44
C VAL A 181 -32.61 3.80 25.25
N PHE A 182 -32.28 3.29 24.07
CA PHE A 182 -33.17 3.35 22.90
C PHE A 182 -34.46 2.55 23.11
N THR A 183 -34.41 1.35 23.72
CA THR A 183 -35.60 0.53 23.99
C THR A 183 -36.51 1.19 25.03
N VAL A 184 -35.95 1.77 26.10
CA VAL A 184 -36.73 2.50 27.12
C VAL A 184 -37.36 3.77 26.53
N ALA A 185 -36.63 4.52 25.69
CA ALA A 185 -37.19 5.67 24.99
C ALA A 185 -38.37 5.26 24.08
N ARG A 186 -38.23 4.19 23.29
CA ARG A 186 -39.32 3.68 22.43
C ARG A 186 -40.52 3.13 23.21
N LEU A 187 -40.32 2.63 24.43
CA LEU A 187 -41.45 2.24 25.31
C LEU A 187 -42.15 3.46 25.92
N ALA A 188 -41.43 4.54 26.20
CA ALA A 188 -42.00 5.79 26.69
C ALA A 188 -42.76 6.59 25.61
N GLU A 189 -42.45 6.38 24.33
CA GLU A 189 -43.18 6.96 23.17
C GLU A 189 -44.51 6.26 22.85
N LEU A 190 -44.85 5.17 23.56
CA LEU A 190 -46.03 4.31 23.29
C LEU A 190 -47.13 4.42 24.38
N HIS A 191 -47.06 5.43 25.24
CA HIS A 191 -47.98 5.68 26.36
C HIS A 191 -48.43 7.15 26.44
#